data_AF-A0A925DP83-F1
#
_entry.id   AF-A0A925DP83-F1
#
_cell.length_a   1.000
_cell.length_b   1.000
_cell.length_c   1.000
_cell.angle_alpha   90.00
_cell.angle_beta   90.00
_cell.angle_gamma   90.00
#
_symmetry.space_group_name_H-M   'P 1'
#
loop_
_entity.id
_entity.type
_entity.pdbx_description
1 polymer ?
#
loop_
_entity_poly.entity_id
_entity_poly.type
_entity_poly.pdbx_seq_one_letter_code
_entity_poly.pdbx_strand_id
1 'polypeptide(L)'
;TGKSWWKKARYTTLIPEKDFKQFKIFEKGLPPCPPCGEDFSTPQLQNEDTCFQVDYFLMYNLQVKIKLFDRRFVKIRVPREYVNTDYTYYMGCDRRRILKWEVQKGKRKEKYYFAKLARNTFYLENITRAMECCKAEPEPSHCEFGLVGCRGGNSASSAPTIILEAGNNYQQKKNVPFVVTGINKLWDRGQASALAGADLDKCFYGSLRFQYNYFSIPYGIFKALNGWQNPGNLGSLDKYARFYVGSEIKFKSKTSAVQYCEQNLHLGISFVNVREGAFFQRVFFQWGMGYDYTGTVSKKMYPVLQVGTDLKLLRLKKTR
;
A
#
# COMPACT_ATOMS: atom_id res chain seq x y z
N THR A 1 3.03 32.97 7.47
CA THR A 1 2.00 33.40 8.43
C THR A 1 2.16 32.59 9.70
N GLY A 2 2.36 33.24 10.86
CA GLY A 2 2.70 32.56 12.13
C GLY A 2 3.62 33.32 13.10
N LYS A 3 4.02 34.55 12.76
CA LYS A 3 4.97 35.35 13.58
C LYS A 3 4.31 36.24 14.65
N SER A 4 3.00 36.16 14.88
CA SER A 4 2.29 37.12 15.75
C SER A 4 1.81 36.61 17.11
N TRP A 5 1.72 35.29 17.37
CA TRP A 5 1.15 34.83 18.65
C TRP A 5 2.16 34.73 19.82
N TRP A 6 3.46 34.92 19.54
CA TRP A 6 4.55 34.77 20.53
C TRP A 6 5.00 36.07 21.21
N LYS A 7 4.40 37.23 20.86
CA LYS A 7 4.90 38.57 21.23
C LYS A 7 4.42 39.14 22.56
N LYS A 8 3.60 38.43 23.35
CA LYS A 8 3.26 38.86 24.72
C LYS A 8 4.27 38.26 25.69
N ALA A 9 4.93 39.15 26.44
CA ALA A 9 6.07 38.91 27.34
C ALA A 9 6.04 37.54 28.03
N ARG A 10 6.96 36.65 27.62
CA ARG A 10 7.33 35.49 28.43
C ARG A 10 8.53 35.91 29.27
N TYR A 11 8.49 35.60 30.57
CA TYR A 11 9.70 35.55 31.37
C TYR A 11 10.60 34.47 30.76
N THR A 12 11.69 34.89 30.12
CA THR A 12 12.72 34.00 29.58
C THR A 12 13.87 33.95 30.56
N THR A 13 14.36 32.76 30.90
CA THR A 13 15.59 32.58 31.65
C THR A 13 16.62 31.84 30.79
N LEU A 14 17.90 32.14 31.01
CA LEU A 14 19.01 31.46 30.35
C LEU A 14 19.55 30.38 31.27
N ILE A 15 19.66 29.18 30.74
CA ILE A 15 20.16 28.01 31.48
C ILE A 15 21.62 27.78 31.07
N PRO A 16 22.57 27.74 32.01
CA PRO A 16 23.96 27.39 31.70
C PRO A 16 24.06 26.01 31.06
N GLU A 17 24.86 25.87 30.00
CA GLU A 17 24.98 24.61 29.25
C GLU A 17 25.42 23.43 30.12
N LYS A 18 26.28 23.68 31.11
CA LYS A 18 26.74 22.68 32.07
C LYS A 18 25.58 22.13 32.90
N ASP A 19 24.70 23.00 33.38
CA ASP A 19 23.55 22.62 34.20
C ASP A 19 22.48 21.94 33.32
N PHE A 20 22.29 22.40 32.08
CA PHE A 20 21.45 21.71 31.09
C PHE A 20 21.92 20.29 30.85
N LYS A 21 23.22 20.09 30.66
CA LYS A 21 23.79 18.75 30.44
C LYS A 21 23.71 17.85 31.68
N GLN A 22 23.83 18.42 32.86
CA GLN A 22 23.87 17.68 34.13
C GLN A 22 22.48 17.30 34.63
N PHE A 23 21.52 18.23 34.60
CA PHE A 23 20.23 18.06 35.23
C PHE A 23 19.10 17.80 34.24
N LYS A 24 19.21 18.34 33.00
CA LYS A 24 18.30 18.19 31.84
C LYS A 24 16.83 18.61 32.04
N ILE A 25 16.36 18.59 33.29
CA ILE A 25 15.06 18.97 33.77
C ILE A 25 15.25 20.23 34.62
N PHE A 26 14.38 21.22 34.39
CA PHE A 26 14.43 22.51 35.07
C PHE A 26 13.11 22.76 35.78
N GLU A 27 13.19 22.96 37.08
CA GLU A 27 12.06 23.45 37.85
C GLU A 27 11.88 24.95 37.64
N LYS A 28 10.63 25.38 37.51
CA LYS A 28 10.29 26.79 37.52
C LYS A 28 10.31 27.26 38.97
N GLY A 29 11.21 28.20 39.31
CA GLY A 29 11.24 28.79 40.65
C GLY A 29 9.94 29.49 41.03
N LEU A 30 9.76 29.76 42.33
CA LEU A 30 8.56 30.40 42.88
C LEU A 30 8.18 31.65 42.05
N PRO A 31 6.93 31.75 41.57
CA PRO A 31 6.48 32.96 40.92
C PRO A 31 6.56 34.13 41.92
N PRO A 32 6.80 35.37 41.46
CA PRO A 32 6.92 36.54 42.34
C PRO A 32 5.61 36.91 43.07
N CYS A 33 4.51 36.14 42.90
CA CYS A 33 3.22 36.38 43.53
C CYS A 33 2.60 35.10 44.16
N PRO A 34 2.17 35.14 45.44
CA PRO A 34 1.73 33.98 46.21
C PRO A 34 0.51 33.16 45.73
N PRO A 35 -0.53 33.68 45.05
CA PRO A 35 -1.65 32.82 44.64
C PRO A 35 -1.51 32.30 43.20
N CYS A 36 -0.39 32.61 42.52
CA CYS A 36 -0.23 32.40 41.09
C CYS A 36 0.46 31.06 40.74
N GLY A 37 0.95 30.33 41.74
CA GLY A 37 1.71 29.09 41.57
C GLY A 37 0.82 27.88 41.77
N GLU A 38 0.69 27.05 40.74
CA GLU A 38 0.32 25.65 40.96
C GLU A 38 1.45 24.99 41.75
N ASP A 39 1.11 24.38 42.88
CA ASP A 39 2.05 23.68 43.76
C ASP A 39 2.43 22.34 43.10
N PHE A 40 3.55 22.33 42.39
CA PHE A 40 4.18 21.09 41.93
C PHE A 40 5.02 20.53 43.08
N SER A 41 4.36 20.13 44.16
CA SER A 41 5.00 19.42 45.26
C SER A 41 5.80 18.25 44.69
N THR A 42 7.12 18.37 44.80
CA THR A 42 8.19 17.58 44.17
C THR A 42 7.86 16.10 43.98
N PRO A 43 7.67 15.60 42.74
CA PRO A 43 8.01 14.23 42.47
C PRO A 43 9.54 14.13 42.55
N GLN A 44 10.04 13.23 43.39
CA GLN A 44 11.46 12.86 43.41
C GLN A 44 11.97 12.74 41.97
N LEU A 45 13.07 13.45 41.64
CA LEU A 45 13.78 13.31 40.36
C LEU A 45 14.03 11.82 40.13
N GLN A 46 13.21 11.21 39.28
CA GLN A 46 13.37 9.81 38.95
C GLN A 46 14.63 9.70 38.10
N ASN A 47 15.49 8.74 38.42
CA ASN A 47 16.65 8.44 37.59
C ASN A 47 16.18 8.22 36.15
N GLU A 48 16.71 9.01 35.22
CA GLU A 48 16.49 8.81 33.79
C GLU A 48 17.06 7.43 33.42
N ASP A 49 16.18 6.52 33.02
CA ASP A 49 16.59 5.25 32.45
C ASP A 49 16.74 5.41 30.94
N THR A 50 17.43 4.47 30.30
CA THR A 50 17.49 4.42 28.83
C THR A 50 16.40 3.48 28.30
N CYS A 51 15.40 4.05 27.63
CA CYS A 51 14.38 3.29 26.92
C CYS A 51 14.69 3.14 25.44
N PHE A 52 14.03 2.16 24.83
CA PHE A 52 14.10 1.93 23.40
C PHE A 52 12.82 2.44 22.75
N GLN A 53 12.93 3.53 21.99
CA GLN A 53 11.76 4.24 21.47
C GLN A 53 11.89 4.52 19.97
N VAL A 54 10.74 4.66 19.32
CA VAL A 54 10.66 5.06 17.91
C VAL A 54 11.04 6.52 17.77
N ASP A 55 11.91 6.81 16.82
CA ASP A 55 12.29 8.18 16.50
C ASP A 55 11.25 8.82 15.58
N TYR A 56 10.21 9.39 16.19
CA TYR A 56 9.09 10.01 15.49
C TYR A 56 9.51 11.14 14.55
N PHE A 57 10.45 12.00 14.98
CA PHE A 57 10.92 13.12 14.19
C PHE A 57 11.65 12.65 12.93
N LEU A 58 12.54 11.66 13.09
CA LEU A 58 13.23 11.03 11.98
C LEU A 58 12.22 10.35 11.03
N MET A 59 11.30 9.56 11.58
CA MET A 59 10.27 8.85 10.80
C MET A 59 9.34 9.80 10.03
N TYR A 60 8.99 10.94 10.62
CA TYR A 60 8.12 11.95 9.99
C TYR A 60 8.81 12.66 8.81
N ASN A 61 10.10 12.94 8.93
CA ASN A 61 10.89 13.64 7.91
C ASN A 61 11.56 12.71 6.90
N LEU A 62 11.36 11.41 7.05
CA LEU A 62 11.87 10.40 6.14
C LEU A 62 11.26 10.54 4.75
N GLN A 63 12.02 10.19 3.72
CA GLN A 63 11.54 10.07 2.36
C GLN A 63 11.83 8.69 1.82
N VAL A 64 10.87 8.13 1.11
CA VAL A 64 10.89 6.75 0.62
C VAL A 64 11.04 6.71 -0.90
N LYS A 65 11.76 5.69 -1.36
CA LYS A 65 11.83 5.30 -2.76
C LYS A 65 11.61 3.80 -2.87
N ILE A 66 10.45 3.43 -3.41
CA ILE A 66 10.07 2.03 -3.64
C ILE A 66 10.79 1.54 -4.90
N LYS A 67 11.39 0.36 -4.82
CA LYS A 67 11.94 -0.35 -5.99
C LYS A 67 10.92 -1.34 -6.53
N LEU A 68 10.97 -1.58 -7.84
CA LEU A 68 10.08 -2.52 -8.51
C LEU A 68 10.33 -3.98 -8.08
N PHE A 69 11.60 -4.37 -7.94
CA PHE A 69 12.00 -5.77 -7.73
C PHE A 69 12.31 -6.13 -6.27
N ASP A 70 12.56 -5.13 -5.41
CA ASP A 70 12.83 -5.37 -3.99
C ASP A 70 11.59 -5.02 -3.17
N ARG A 71 10.80 -6.05 -2.82
CA ARG A 71 9.56 -5.89 -2.06
C ARG A 71 9.78 -5.86 -0.55
N ARG A 72 10.89 -6.45 -0.09
CA ARG A 72 11.21 -6.60 1.34
C ARG A 72 11.85 -5.35 1.91
N PHE A 73 12.54 -4.57 1.08
CA PHE A 73 13.20 -3.35 1.50
C PHE A 73 12.81 -2.16 0.62
N VAL A 74 12.68 -1.01 1.25
CA VAL A 74 12.57 0.28 0.57
C VAL A 74 13.85 1.07 0.80
N LYS A 75 14.24 1.87 -0.19
CA LYS A 75 15.30 2.86 0.03
C LYS A 75 14.68 4.04 0.75
N ILE A 76 15.35 4.49 1.80
CA ILE A 76 14.96 5.67 2.56
C ILE A 76 16.06 6.72 2.46
N ARG A 77 15.67 7.98 2.60
CA ARG A 77 16.59 9.08 2.87
C ARG A 77 16.00 10.02 3.90
N VAL A 78 16.84 10.63 4.71
CA VAL A 78 16.44 11.60 5.73
C VAL A 78 17.38 12.79 5.65
N PRO A 79 16.90 14.04 5.74
CA PRO A 79 17.79 15.20 5.87
C PRO A 79 18.75 15.04 7.06
N ARG A 80 20.00 15.47 6.91
CA ARG A 80 21.07 15.22 7.90
C ARG A 80 20.74 15.75 9.29
N GLU A 81 20.03 16.87 9.37
CA GLU A 81 19.63 17.50 10.62
C GLU A 81 18.72 16.64 11.51
N TYR A 82 18.08 15.60 10.96
CA TYR A 82 17.23 14.67 11.72
C TYR A 82 17.91 13.33 12.01
N VAL A 83 19.21 13.18 11.71
CA VAL A 83 19.97 11.97 12.00
C VAL A 83 21.18 12.34 12.84
N ASN A 84 21.14 11.98 14.12
CA ASN A 84 22.31 12.08 14.99
C ASN A 84 23.19 10.84 14.81
N THR A 85 24.41 11.00 14.29
CA THR A 85 25.36 9.90 14.02
C THR A 85 26.00 9.28 15.25
N ASP A 86 25.89 9.93 16.41
CA ASP A 86 26.41 9.41 17.68
C ASP A 86 25.51 8.31 18.26
N TYR A 87 24.27 8.21 17.75
CA TYR A 87 23.33 7.17 18.13
C TYR A 87 23.35 5.98 17.17
N THR A 88 23.13 4.80 17.75
CA THR A 88 22.82 3.60 16.97
C THR A 88 21.32 3.49 16.75
N TYR A 89 20.91 3.38 15.50
CA TYR A 89 19.52 3.18 15.11
C TYR A 89 19.27 1.72 14.75
N TYR A 90 18.03 1.27 14.91
CA TYR A 90 17.61 -0.09 14.66
C TYR A 90 16.29 -0.11 13.88
N MET A 91 16.00 -1.25 13.26
CA MET A 91 14.75 -1.51 12.55
C MET A 91 13.77 -2.24 13.47
N GLY A 92 12.62 -1.64 13.74
CA GLY A 92 11.59 -2.18 14.63
C GLY A 92 12.05 -2.24 16.09
N CYS A 93 11.60 -3.25 16.83
CA CYS A 93 11.99 -3.47 18.23
C CYS A 93 13.29 -4.28 18.38
N ASP A 94 13.90 -4.76 17.29
CA ASP A 94 14.99 -5.73 17.35
C ASP A 94 16.37 -5.05 17.38
N ARG A 95 17.03 -5.09 18.54
CA ARG A 95 18.39 -4.54 18.76
C ARG A 95 19.47 -5.24 17.92
N ARG A 96 19.20 -6.40 17.32
CA ARG A 96 20.14 -7.07 16.41
C ARG A 96 20.09 -6.47 15.00
N ARG A 97 19.01 -5.78 14.66
CA ARG A 97 18.74 -5.24 13.31
C ARG A 97 19.18 -3.78 13.20
N ILE A 98 20.48 -3.56 13.26
CA ILE A 98 21.08 -2.21 13.16
C ILE A 98 20.79 -1.59 11.78
N LEU A 99 20.28 -0.36 11.78
CA LEU A 99 20.07 0.45 10.60
C LEU A 99 21.38 1.14 10.22
N LYS A 100 21.92 0.80 9.04
CA LYS A 100 23.17 1.40 8.53
C LYS A 100 22.87 2.61 7.67
N TRP A 101 23.35 3.77 8.08
CA TRP A 101 23.30 5.00 7.29
C TRP A 101 24.46 5.06 6.29
N GLU A 102 24.15 5.46 5.07
CA GLU A 102 25.08 5.62 3.97
C GLU A 102 25.08 7.09 3.50
N VAL A 103 26.25 7.63 3.20
CA VAL A 103 26.40 8.92 2.53
C VAL A 103 26.66 8.69 1.05
N GLN A 104 25.94 9.40 0.19
CA GLN A 104 26.16 9.35 -1.25
C GLN A 104 26.77 10.67 -1.74
N LYS A 105 27.72 10.57 -2.68
CA LYS A 105 28.39 11.74 -3.30
C LYS A 105 27.44 12.53 -4.21
N GLY A 106 27.57 13.85 -4.21
CA GLY A 106 26.92 14.78 -5.14
C GLY A 106 26.08 15.86 -4.43
N LYS A 107 26.13 17.10 -4.95
CA LYS A 107 25.54 18.32 -4.32
C LYS A 107 24.11 18.17 -3.78
N ARG A 108 23.23 17.44 -4.49
CA ARG A 108 21.83 17.21 -4.06
C ARG A 108 21.67 16.07 -3.06
N LYS A 109 22.63 15.14 -3.01
CA LYS A 109 22.59 13.94 -2.16
C LYS A 109 23.31 14.15 -0.83
N GLU A 110 24.29 15.04 -0.79
CA GLU A 110 25.04 15.38 0.42
C GLU A 110 24.18 15.93 1.56
N LYS A 111 22.99 16.46 1.28
CA LYS A 111 22.05 16.94 2.30
C LYS A 111 21.30 15.82 3.04
N TYR A 112 21.52 14.55 2.68
CA TYR A 112 20.76 13.43 3.20
C TYR A 112 21.66 12.28 3.65
N TYR A 113 21.18 11.54 4.65
CA TYR A 113 21.60 10.16 4.88
C TYR A 113 20.65 9.20 4.19
N PHE A 114 21.18 8.09 3.70
CA PHE A 114 20.43 7.05 3.01
C PHE A 114 20.49 5.75 3.80
N ALA A 115 19.44 4.95 3.75
CA ALA A 115 19.47 3.59 4.30
C ALA A 115 18.48 2.70 3.56
N LYS A 116 18.46 1.41 3.94
CA LYS A 116 17.43 0.46 3.53
C LYS A 116 16.59 0.12 4.76
N LEU A 117 15.29 0.28 4.63
CA LEU A 117 14.34 -0.02 5.69
C LEU A 117 13.48 -1.20 5.26
N ALA A 118 13.25 -2.14 6.17
CA ALA A 118 12.37 -3.25 5.90
C ALA A 118 10.93 -2.77 5.74
N ARG A 119 10.24 -3.41 4.79
CA ARG A 119 8.86 -3.15 4.45
C ARG A 119 8.06 -4.42 4.67
N ASN A 120 7.03 -4.29 5.49
CA ASN A 120 5.96 -5.26 5.59
C ASN A 120 4.88 -4.94 4.53
N THR A 121 3.95 -5.87 4.32
CA THR A 121 2.84 -5.72 3.36
C THR A 121 2.06 -4.43 3.59
N PHE A 122 1.88 -4.03 4.84
CA PHE A 122 1.00 -2.92 5.26
C PHE A 122 1.73 -1.73 5.90
N TYR A 123 3.03 -1.81 6.15
CA TYR A 123 3.76 -0.72 6.81
C TYR A 123 5.26 -0.78 6.57
N LEU A 124 5.93 0.35 6.77
CA LEU A 124 7.38 0.39 6.92
C LEU A 124 7.73 0.14 8.38
N GLU A 125 8.74 -0.70 8.63
CA GLU A 125 9.23 -0.88 9.99
C GLU A 125 9.68 0.46 10.57
N ASN A 126 9.45 0.66 11.87
CA ASN A 126 9.85 1.89 12.53
C ASN A 126 11.37 1.93 12.70
N ILE A 127 11.92 3.15 12.78
CA ILE A 127 13.31 3.38 13.14
C ILE A 127 13.34 3.72 14.62
N THR A 128 14.08 2.94 15.40
CA THR A 128 14.18 3.07 16.85
C THR A 128 15.61 3.41 17.27
N ARG A 129 15.75 4.02 18.44
CA ARG A 129 17.03 4.24 19.11
C ARG A 129 16.87 4.21 20.63
N ALA A 130 18.00 4.13 21.32
CA ALA A 130 18.07 4.37 22.75
C ALA A 130 17.81 5.86 23.03
N MET A 131 16.90 6.16 23.95
CA MET A 131 16.54 7.51 24.40
C MET A 131 16.39 7.51 25.92
N GLU A 132 16.61 8.67 26.52
CA GLU A 132 16.32 8.88 27.95
C GLU A 132 14.80 8.89 28.16
N CYS A 133 14.34 8.22 29.21
CA CYS A 133 12.92 8.08 29.52
C CYS A 133 12.65 8.07 31.03
N CYS A 134 11.44 8.47 31.40
CA CYS A 134 10.92 8.36 32.76
C CYS A 134 10.42 6.95 33.03
N LYS A 135 10.91 6.31 34.10
CA LYS A 135 10.56 4.93 34.44
C LYS A 135 9.13 4.78 34.95
N ALA A 136 8.57 5.80 35.63
CA ALA A 136 7.21 5.72 36.15
C ALA A 136 6.12 5.80 35.06
N GLU A 137 6.42 6.44 33.93
CA GLU A 137 5.49 6.58 32.81
C GLU A 137 6.24 6.35 31.49
N PRO A 138 6.64 5.10 31.19
CA PRO A 138 7.31 4.82 29.94
C PRO A 138 6.32 5.06 28.80
N GLU A 139 6.60 6.06 27.94
CA GLU A 139 5.87 6.19 26.68
C GLU A 139 5.94 4.85 25.93
N PRO A 140 4.84 4.38 25.35
CA PRO A 140 4.86 3.11 24.64
C PRO A 140 5.92 3.19 23.54
N SER A 141 6.75 2.16 23.42
CA SER A 141 7.80 2.14 22.40
C SER A 141 7.20 2.25 20.99
N HIS A 142 5.92 1.89 20.81
CA HIS A 142 5.18 1.86 19.54
C HIS A 142 5.92 1.15 18.40
N CYS A 143 6.88 0.28 18.74
CA CYS A 143 7.76 -0.34 17.74
C CYS A 143 7.07 -1.50 16.99
N GLU A 144 5.95 -2.01 17.52
CA GLU A 144 5.15 -3.08 16.92
C GLU A 144 4.21 -2.62 15.81
N PHE A 145 3.82 -1.33 15.81
CA PHE A 145 2.90 -0.76 14.82
C PHE A 145 3.66 0.21 13.93
N GLY A 146 3.67 -0.04 12.61
CA GLY A 146 4.34 0.88 11.70
C GLY A 146 3.66 2.25 11.67
N LEU A 147 4.39 3.30 12.06
CA LEU A 147 3.92 4.68 12.02
C LEU A 147 3.58 5.12 10.59
N VAL A 148 4.36 4.60 9.65
CA VAL A 148 4.09 4.76 8.23
C VAL A 148 3.31 3.56 7.74
N GLY A 149 1.99 3.72 7.73
CA GLY A 149 1.11 2.82 6.99
C GLY A 149 1.48 2.86 5.51
N CYS A 150 2.01 1.75 5.00
CA CYS A 150 1.92 1.48 3.58
C CYS A 150 0.45 1.11 3.42
N ARG A 151 -0.42 2.02 2.95
CA ARG A 151 -1.79 1.65 2.58
C ARG A 151 -1.72 0.63 1.45
N GLY A 152 -1.42 -0.62 1.78
CA GLY A 152 -1.64 -1.79 0.96
C GLY A 152 -3.14 -1.91 0.95
N GLY A 153 -3.74 -1.61 -0.20
CA GLY A 153 -5.18 -1.70 -0.37
C GLY A 153 -5.67 -2.98 0.27
N ASN A 154 -6.76 -2.83 1.03
CA ASN A 154 -7.48 -3.90 1.71
C ASN A 154 -7.26 -5.23 0.97
N SER A 155 -6.73 -6.23 1.70
CA SER A 155 -6.67 -7.63 1.23
C SER A 155 -7.92 -7.89 0.39
N ALA A 156 -7.71 -8.42 -0.82
CA ALA A 156 -8.77 -8.60 -1.81
C ALA A 156 -10.06 -8.99 -1.11
N SER A 157 -11.11 -8.17 -1.25
CA SER A 157 -12.37 -8.38 -0.50
C SER A 157 -12.75 -9.86 -0.58
N SER A 158 -12.70 -10.55 0.57
CA SER A 158 -13.09 -11.96 0.64
C SER A 158 -14.58 -12.17 0.35
N ALA A 159 -15.37 -11.11 0.27
CA ALA A 159 -16.76 -11.20 -0.16
C ALA A 159 -16.86 -11.17 -1.70
N PRO A 160 -17.67 -12.04 -2.32
CA PRO A 160 -17.98 -11.96 -3.74
C PRO A 160 -18.63 -10.63 -4.11
N THR A 161 -18.40 -10.17 -5.34
CA THR A 161 -18.95 -8.93 -5.88
C THR A 161 -19.76 -9.22 -7.12
N ILE A 162 -20.91 -8.56 -7.25
CA ILE A 162 -21.65 -8.52 -8.51
C ILE A 162 -20.97 -7.50 -9.41
N ILE A 163 -20.61 -7.92 -10.62
CA ILE A 163 -19.93 -7.11 -11.62
C ILE A 163 -20.73 -7.03 -12.91
N LEU A 164 -20.55 -5.94 -13.64
CA LEU A 164 -20.93 -5.77 -15.04
C LEU A 164 -19.64 -5.76 -15.84
N GLU A 165 -19.46 -6.71 -16.75
CA GLU A 165 -18.33 -6.77 -17.68
C GLU A 165 -18.84 -6.41 -19.09
N ALA A 166 -18.15 -5.47 -19.73
CA ALA A 166 -18.35 -5.12 -21.13
C ALA A 166 -17.03 -5.27 -21.87
N GLY A 167 -17.07 -5.86 -23.07
CA GLY A 167 -15.85 -6.15 -23.80
C GLY A 167 -16.07 -6.58 -25.24
N ASN A 168 -14.97 -7.00 -25.86
CA ASN A 168 -14.95 -7.52 -27.21
C ASN A 168 -14.06 -8.76 -27.28
N ASN A 169 -14.63 -9.85 -27.78
CA ASN A 169 -13.92 -11.07 -28.13
C ASN A 169 -13.56 -11.03 -29.61
N TYR A 170 -12.27 -11.01 -29.92
CA TYR A 170 -11.80 -11.30 -31.27
C TYR A 170 -11.38 -12.77 -31.36
N GLN A 171 -12.20 -13.55 -32.06
CA GLN A 171 -11.99 -14.98 -32.27
C GLN A 171 -12.47 -15.35 -33.67
N GLN A 172 -11.79 -16.29 -34.32
CA GLN A 172 -12.17 -16.79 -35.66
C GLN A 172 -12.37 -15.68 -36.71
N LYS A 173 -11.53 -14.63 -36.67
CA LYS A 173 -11.61 -13.44 -37.54
C LYS A 173 -12.89 -12.60 -37.38
N LYS A 174 -13.64 -12.78 -36.28
CA LYS A 174 -14.83 -11.99 -35.95
C LYS A 174 -14.63 -11.27 -34.63
N ASN A 175 -15.06 -10.01 -34.60
CA ASN A 175 -15.21 -9.24 -33.37
C ASN A 175 -16.62 -9.47 -32.83
N VAL A 176 -16.72 -9.93 -31.58
CA VAL A 176 -17.98 -10.22 -30.90
C VAL A 176 -18.02 -9.40 -29.62
N PRO A 177 -18.59 -8.19 -29.66
CA PRO A 177 -18.79 -7.39 -28.47
C PRO A 177 -19.87 -8.01 -27.59
N PHE A 178 -19.70 -7.88 -26.28
CA PHE A 178 -20.57 -8.50 -25.29
C PHE A 178 -20.75 -7.61 -24.07
N VAL A 179 -21.87 -7.82 -23.40
CA VAL A 179 -22.18 -7.22 -22.09
C VAL A 179 -22.77 -8.31 -21.20
N VAL A 180 -22.13 -8.54 -20.06
CA VAL A 180 -22.47 -9.62 -19.13
C VAL A 180 -22.48 -9.12 -17.71
N THR A 181 -23.33 -9.72 -16.89
CA THR A 181 -23.34 -9.53 -15.44
C THR A 181 -22.96 -10.83 -14.76
N GLY A 182 -22.43 -10.76 -13.56
CA GLY A 182 -22.11 -11.99 -12.85
C GLY A 182 -21.47 -11.77 -11.50
N ILE A 183 -21.03 -12.89 -10.93
CA ILE A 183 -20.38 -12.92 -9.62
C ILE A 183 -18.89 -13.08 -9.84
N ASN A 184 -18.12 -12.22 -9.18
CA ASN A 184 -16.67 -12.24 -9.18
C ASN A 184 -16.15 -12.42 -7.75
N LYS A 185 -15.20 -13.33 -7.57
CA LYS A 185 -14.52 -13.57 -6.31
C LYS A 185 -13.03 -13.34 -6.51
N LEU A 186 -12.50 -12.36 -5.77
CA LEU A 186 -11.09 -12.00 -5.80
C LEU A 186 -10.36 -12.57 -4.57
N TRP A 187 -9.16 -13.11 -4.81
CA TRP A 187 -8.17 -13.49 -3.80
C TRP A 187 -6.87 -12.71 -4.06
N ASP A 188 -5.91 -12.82 -3.15
CA ASP A 188 -4.62 -12.12 -3.28
C ASP A 188 -3.86 -12.49 -4.56
N ARG A 189 -3.95 -13.76 -4.98
CA ARG A 189 -3.27 -14.30 -6.18
C ARG A 189 -4.22 -14.86 -7.22
N GLY A 190 -5.53 -14.72 -7.04
CA GLY A 190 -6.52 -15.41 -7.87
C GLY A 190 -7.77 -14.59 -8.11
N GLN A 191 -8.50 -14.95 -9.16
CA GLN A 191 -9.82 -14.45 -9.45
C GLN A 191 -10.65 -15.57 -10.06
N ALA A 192 -11.89 -15.72 -9.62
CA ALA A 192 -12.89 -16.59 -10.26
C ALA A 192 -14.14 -15.79 -10.55
N SER A 193 -14.71 -15.97 -11.72
CA SER A 193 -15.96 -15.31 -12.10
C SER A 193 -16.90 -16.25 -12.84
N ALA A 194 -18.19 -16.12 -12.56
CA ALA A 194 -19.28 -16.72 -13.31
C ALA A 194 -20.13 -15.59 -13.90
N LEU A 195 -20.21 -15.53 -15.22
CA LEU A 195 -20.77 -14.43 -16.00
C LEU A 195 -21.88 -14.94 -16.91
N ALA A 196 -22.94 -14.16 -17.08
CA ALA A 196 -24.02 -14.42 -18.00
C ALA A 196 -24.56 -13.10 -18.59
N GLY A 197 -24.96 -13.11 -19.85
CA GLY A 197 -25.50 -11.94 -20.52
C GLY A 197 -25.74 -12.19 -21.99
N ALA A 198 -25.47 -11.18 -22.80
CA ALA A 198 -25.70 -11.22 -24.23
C ALA A 198 -24.51 -10.66 -25.00
N ASP A 199 -24.31 -11.19 -26.20
CA ASP A 199 -23.51 -10.52 -27.21
C ASP A 199 -24.37 -9.63 -28.11
N LEU A 200 -23.71 -8.85 -28.98
CA LEU A 200 -24.42 -7.97 -29.93
C LEU A 200 -25.24 -8.73 -30.98
N ASP A 201 -25.00 -10.02 -31.19
CA ASP A 201 -25.83 -10.86 -32.06
C ASP A 201 -27.13 -11.30 -31.36
N LYS A 202 -27.39 -10.79 -30.15
CA LYS A 202 -28.50 -11.16 -29.27
C LYS A 202 -28.48 -12.64 -28.88
N CYS A 203 -27.31 -13.27 -28.92
CA CYS A 203 -27.17 -14.62 -28.39
C CYS A 203 -26.92 -14.56 -26.89
N PHE A 204 -27.43 -15.55 -26.18
CA PHE A 204 -27.04 -15.77 -24.80
C PHE A 204 -25.55 -16.09 -24.76
N TYR A 205 -24.84 -15.43 -23.85
CA TYR A 205 -23.42 -15.64 -23.59
C TYR A 205 -23.23 -15.96 -22.11
N GLY A 206 -22.55 -17.06 -21.82
CA GLY A 206 -22.14 -17.46 -20.48
C GLY A 206 -20.63 -17.70 -20.41
N SER A 207 -20.02 -17.42 -19.27
CA SER A 207 -18.60 -17.68 -19.05
C SER A 207 -18.29 -18.08 -17.61
N LEU A 208 -17.45 -19.10 -17.46
CA LEU A 208 -16.81 -19.48 -16.19
C LEU A 208 -15.31 -19.26 -16.35
N ARG A 209 -14.74 -18.37 -15.54
CA ARG A 209 -13.35 -17.91 -15.70
C ARG A 209 -12.57 -18.06 -14.40
N PHE A 210 -11.35 -18.55 -14.50
CA PHE A 210 -10.37 -18.57 -13.42
C PHE A 210 -9.05 -17.95 -13.87
N GLN A 211 -8.48 -17.05 -13.07
CA GLN A 211 -7.23 -16.35 -13.37
C GLN A 211 -6.29 -16.36 -12.17
N TYR A 212 -5.05 -16.79 -12.38
CA TYR A 212 -3.97 -16.78 -11.39
C TYR A 212 -3.00 -15.62 -11.68
N ASN A 213 -2.96 -14.66 -10.77
CA ASN A 213 -2.10 -13.48 -10.83
C ASN A 213 -0.69 -13.80 -10.31
N TYR A 214 0.20 -14.23 -11.19
CA TYR A 214 1.59 -14.57 -10.81
C TYR A 214 2.46 -13.32 -10.57
N PHE A 215 2.07 -12.17 -11.13
CA PHE A 215 2.82 -10.93 -10.96
C PHE A 215 1.87 -9.73 -10.83
N SER A 216 2.22 -8.80 -9.94
CA SER A 216 1.42 -7.60 -9.66
C SER A 216 2.34 -6.43 -9.31
N ILE A 217 2.19 -5.33 -10.04
CA ILE A 217 2.94 -4.09 -9.86
C ILE A 217 1.96 -3.01 -9.42
N PRO A 218 2.11 -2.42 -8.22
CA PRO A 218 1.32 -1.26 -7.87
C PRO A 218 1.61 -0.09 -8.81
N TYR A 219 0.57 0.56 -9.33
CA TYR A 219 0.68 1.70 -10.24
C TYR A 219 1.45 2.86 -9.59
N GLY A 220 1.36 2.98 -8.26
CA GLY A 220 2.16 3.92 -7.48
C GLY A 220 3.68 3.77 -7.71
N ILE A 221 4.17 2.59 -8.08
CA ILE A 221 5.58 2.39 -8.44
C ILE A 221 5.93 3.20 -9.68
N PHE A 222 5.09 3.29 -10.71
CA PHE A 222 5.40 4.10 -11.90
C PHE A 222 5.50 5.60 -11.57
N LYS A 223 4.72 6.09 -10.59
CA LYS A 223 4.90 7.45 -10.03
C LYS A 223 6.15 7.56 -9.14
N ALA A 224 6.45 6.52 -8.35
CA ALA A 224 7.58 6.48 -7.42
C ALA A 224 8.94 6.23 -8.09
N LEU A 225 8.96 5.68 -9.31
CA LEU A 225 10.17 5.56 -10.14
C LEU A 225 10.76 6.96 -10.43
N ASN A 226 9.93 8.01 -10.40
CA ASN A 226 10.34 9.38 -10.74
C ASN A 226 10.69 10.28 -9.54
N GLY A 227 10.52 9.87 -8.27
CA GLY A 227 10.82 10.76 -7.15
C GLY A 227 10.84 10.13 -5.76
N TRP A 228 11.55 10.79 -4.85
CA TRP A 228 11.46 10.54 -3.42
C TRP A 228 10.14 11.09 -2.89
N GLN A 229 9.42 10.30 -2.07
CA GLN A 229 8.09 10.67 -1.57
C GLN A 229 8.10 10.71 -0.04
N ASN A 230 7.28 11.58 0.54
CA ASN A 230 7.05 11.54 1.99
C ASN A 230 6.20 10.30 2.32
N PRO A 231 6.43 9.62 3.44
CA PRO A 231 5.74 8.40 3.82
C PRO A 231 4.22 8.57 3.90
N GLY A 232 3.71 9.71 4.39
CA GLY A 232 2.28 10.03 4.39
C GLY A 232 1.67 10.27 3.00
N ASN A 233 2.51 10.57 2.00
CA ASN A 233 2.11 10.77 0.60
C ASN A 233 2.28 9.52 -0.26
N LEU A 234 2.63 8.37 0.35
CA LEU A 234 2.45 7.06 -0.28
C LEU A 234 0.94 6.86 -0.47
N GLY A 235 0.40 7.40 -1.57
CA GLY A 235 -1.00 7.24 -1.95
C GLY A 235 -1.39 5.76 -1.86
N SER A 236 -2.65 5.49 -1.52
CA SER A 236 -3.11 4.11 -1.34
C SER A 236 -2.72 3.24 -2.53
N LEU A 237 -2.05 2.13 -2.26
CA LEU A 237 -1.69 1.11 -3.23
C LEU A 237 -2.95 0.31 -3.53
N ASP A 238 -3.92 0.98 -4.14
CA ASP A 238 -5.19 0.38 -4.54
C ASP A 238 -5.20 0.07 -6.04
N LYS A 239 -4.26 0.65 -6.80
CA LYS A 239 -4.19 0.48 -8.26
C LYS A 239 -3.01 -0.40 -8.62
N TYR A 240 -3.24 -1.46 -9.38
CA TYR A 240 -2.20 -2.42 -9.78
C TYR A 240 -2.29 -2.73 -11.27
N ALA A 241 -1.14 -2.92 -11.91
CA ALA A 241 -1.02 -3.72 -13.12
C ALA A 241 -0.75 -5.17 -12.70
N ARG A 242 -1.54 -6.12 -13.20
CA ARG A 242 -1.41 -7.54 -12.91
C ARG A 242 -1.17 -8.31 -14.19
N PHE A 243 -0.26 -9.27 -14.11
CA PHE A 243 -0.05 -10.27 -15.15
C PHE A 243 -0.56 -11.59 -14.62
N TYR A 244 -1.33 -12.29 -15.45
CA TYR A 244 -2.00 -13.51 -15.06
C TYR A 244 -2.00 -14.55 -16.16
N VAL A 245 -2.14 -15.80 -15.74
CA VAL A 245 -2.51 -16.93 -16.59
C VAL A 245 -3.91 -17.36 -16.17
N GLY A 246 -4.76 -17.72 -17.12
CA GLY A 246 -6.14 -18.08 -16.83
C GLY A 246 -6.70 -19.11 -17.78
N SER A 247 -7.82 -19.69 -17.36
CA SER A 247 -8.69 -20.49 -18.19
C SER A 247 -10.11 -19.95 -18.13
N GLU A 248 -10.82 -20.04 -19.24
CA GLU A 248 -12.21 -19.64 -19.34
C GLU A 248 -12.98 -20.63 -20.18
N ILE A 249 -14.14 -21.04 -19.70
CA ILE A 249 -15.10 -21.83 -20.47
C ILE A 249 -16.22 -20.88 -20.88
N LYS A 250 -16.47 -20.74 -22.18
CA LYS A 250 -17.53 -19.90 -22.73
C LYS A 250 -18.60 -20.75 -23.38
N PHE A 251 -19.84 -20.33 -23.22
CA PHE A 251 -21.00 -20.95 -23.83
C PHE A 251 -21.79 -19.87 -24.56
N LYS A 252 -22.17 -20.12 -25.81
CA LYS A 252 -23.08 -19.25 -26.57
C LYS A 252 -24.24 -20.06 -27.11
N SER A 253 -25.46 -19.54 -26.91
CA SER A 253 -26.70 -20.16 -27.35
C SER A 253 -27.56 -19.13 -28.08
N LYS A 254 -28.09 -19.51 -29.23
CA LYS A 254 -29.12 -18.75 -29.94
C LYS A 254 -30.32 -19.67 -30.00
N THR A 255 -31.40 -19.32 -29.29
CA THR A 255 -32.51 -20.24 -28.97
C THR A 255 -32.08 -21.41 -28.06
N SER A 256 -32.87 -22.49 -27.99
CA SER A 256 -32.64 -23.66 -27.12
C SER A 256 -31.49 -24.58 -27.54
N ALA A 257 -30.83 -24.30 -28.67
CA ALA A 257 -29.68 -25.06 -29.14
C ALA A 257 -28.36 -24.38 -28.78
N VAL A 258 -27.50 -25.10 -28.07
CA VAL A 258 -26.12 -24.66 -27.79
C VAL A 258 -25.39 -24.53 -29.12
N GLN A 259 -25.01 -23.31 -29.48
CA GLN A 259 -24.30 -23.06 -30.73
C GLN A 259 -22.81 -23.25 -30.57
N TYR A 260 -22.29 -23.05 -29.36
CA TYR A 260 -20.86 -22.90 -29.17
C TYR A 260 -20.47 -23.13 -27.71
N CYS A 261 -19.43 -23.92 -27.51
CA CYS A 261 -18.80 -24.20 -26.23
C CYS A 261 -17.29 -24.24 -26.45
N GLU A 262 -16.56 -23.30 -25.87
CA GLU A 262 -15.09 -23.28 -25.91
C GLU A 262 -14.47 -23.32 -24.52
N GLN A 263 -13.29 -23.93 -24.41
CA GLN A 263 -12.36 -23.65 -23.33
C GLN A 263 -11.18 -22.90 -23.92
N ASN A 264 -10.80 -21.78 -23.30
CA ASN A 264 -9.60 -21.06 -23.63
C ASN A 264 -8.59 -21.09 -22.48
N LEU A 265 -7.31 -21.06 -22.86
CA LEU A 265 -6.17 -20.85 -21.98
C LEU A 265 -5.47 -19.58 -22.45
N HIS A 266 -5.27 -18.63 -21.54
CA HIS A 266 -4.81 -17.31 -21.91
C HIS A 266 -3.80 -16.73 -20.92
N LEU A 267 -2.94 -15.86 -21.44
CA LEU A 267 -2.17 -14.90 -20.67
C LEU A 267 -2.87 -13.56 -20.75
N GLY A 268 -2.80 -12.77 -19.69
CA GLY A 268 -3.39 -11.44 -19.72
C GLY A 268 -2.68 -10.44 -18.84
N ILE A 269 -2.93 -9.18 -19.16
CA ILE A 269 -2.58 -8.02 -18.36
C ILE A 269 -3.87 -7.34 -17.93
N SER A 270 -3.94 -6.92 -16.67
CA SER A 270 -5.06 -6.12 -16.18
C SER A 270 -4.62 -4.95 -15.33
N PHE A 271 -5.31 -3.83 -15.48
CA PHE A 271 -5.22 -2.68 -14.60
C PHE A 271 -6.40 -2.74 -13.65
N VAL A 272 -6.13 -2.97 -12.37
CA VAL A 272 -7.15 -3.14 -11.34
C VAL A 272 -7.13 -2.03 -10.32
N ASN A 273 -8.30 -1.67 -9.81
CA ASN A 273 -8.51 -0.78 -8.68
C ASN A 273 -9.22 -1.54 -7.56
N VAL A 274 -8.46 -1.96 -6.54
CA VAL A 274 -8.94 -2.72 -5.38
C VAL A 274 -9.47 -1.85 -4.25
N ARG A 275 -9.54 -0.52 -4.44
CA ARG A 275 -10.06 0.40 -3.43
C ARG A 275 -11.48 0.00 -3.05
N GLU A 276 -11.76 -0.03 -1.76
CA GLU A 276 -13.11 -0.25 -1.28
C GLU A 276 -14.05 0.86 -1.79
N GLY A 277 -15.13 0.45 -2.45
CA GLY A 277 -16.08 1.36 -3.11
C GLY A 277 -15.72 1.80 -4.53
N ALA A 278 -14.60 1.33 -5.12
CA ALA A 278 -14.31 1.63 -6.51
C ALA A 278 -15.39 1.04 -7.44
N PHE A 279 -16.08 1.93 -8.17
CA PHE A 279 -17.02 1.54 -9.23
C PHE A 279 -16.27 0.90 -10.40
N PHE A 280 -15.21 1.56 -10.88
CA PHE A 280 -14.37 1.03 -11.94
C PHE A 280 -13.31 0.10 -11.35
N GLN A 281 -13.45 -1.21 -11.55
CA GLN A 281 -12.60 -2.21 -10.92
C GLN A 281 -11.45 -2.66 -11.79
N ARG A 282 -11.70 -2.90 -13.09
CA ARG A 282 -10.71 -3.57 -13.93
C ARG A 282 -10.81 -3.16 -15.39
N VAL A 283 -9.66 -3.03 -16.03
CA VAL A 283 -9.50 -3.12 -17.49
C VAL A 283 -8.57 -4.27 -17.74
N PHE A 284 -8.89 -5.13 -18.69
CA PHE A 284 -8.03 -6.26 -19.00
C PHE A 284 -7.90 -6.46 -20.51
N PHE A 285 -6.75 -7.03 -20.85
CA PHE A 285 -6.43 -7.52 -22.17
C PHE A 285 -5.86 -8.92 -22.00
N GLN A 286 -6.40 -9.88 -22.73
CA GLN A 286 -5.94 -11.27 -22.70
C GLN A 286 -5.81 -11.83 -24.10
N TRP A 287 -4.83 -12.70 -24.25
CA TRP A 287 -4.50 -13.40 -25.48
C TRP A 287 -4.20 -14.86 -25.17
N GLY A 288 -4.69 -15.77 -25.99
CA GLY A 288 -4.54 -17.19 -25.74
C GLY A 288 -5.00 -18.08 -26.88
N MET A 289 -5.24 -19.34 -26.55
CA MET A 289 -5.72 -20.38 -27.46
C MET A 289 -7.05 -20.91 -26.96
N GLY A 290 -8.05 -20.92 -27.84
CA GLY A 290 -9.37 -21.53 -27.60
C GLY A 290 -9.46 -22.91 -28.25
N TYR A 291 -10.14 -23.83 -27.59
CA TYR A 291 -10.54 -25.14 -28.10
C TYR A 291 -12.07 -25.20 -28.21
N ASP A 292 -12.59 -25.40 -29.40
CA ASP A 292 -14.03 -25.57 -29.64
C ASP A 292 -14.45 -27.04 -29.47
N TYR A 293 -15.33 -27.30 -28.50
CA TYR A 293 -15.88 -28.63 -28.23
C TYR A 293 -17.07 -28.98 -29.13
N THR A 294 -17.69 -27.99 -29.76
CA THR A 294 -18.90 -28.20 -30.59
C THR A 294 -18.58 -28.58 -32.02
N GLY A 295 -17.35 -28.34 -32.48
CA GLY A 295 -16.95 -28.58 -33.87
C GLY A 295 -17.67 -27.68 -34.87
N THR A 296 -18.22 -26.56 -34.42
CA THR A 296 -18.92 -25.58 -35.29
C THR A 296 -17.95 -24.77 -36.14
N VAL A 297 -16.67 -24.82 -35.80
CA VAL A 297 -15.60 -24.05 -36.42
C VAL A 297 -14.71 -24.97 -37.25
N SER A 298 -14.22 -24.49 -38.39
CA SER A 298 -13.33 -25.25 -39.28
C SER A 298 -12.03 -25.72 -38.62
N LYS A 299 -11.57 -25.02 -37.57
CA LYS A 299 -10.41 -25.41 -36.77
C LYS A 299 -10.84 -25.57 -35.31
N LYS A 300 -10.54 -26.74 -34.74
CA LYS A 300 -10.78 -27.01 -33.31
C LYS A 300 -10.00 -26.08 -32.38
N MET A 301 -8.80 -25.64 -32.80
CA MET A 301 -7.96 -24.70 -32.05
C MET A 301 -7.76 -23.39 -32.83
N TYR A 302 -7.89 -22.25 -32.15
CA TYR A 302 -7.71 -20.93 -32.74
C TYR A 302 -7.22 -19.92 -31.70
N PRO A 303 -6.54 -18.84 -32.15
CA PRO A 303 -6.17 -17.75 -31.25
C PRO A 303 -7.41 -17.00 -30.77
N VAL A 304 -7.41 -16.64 -29.49
CA VAL A 304 -8.44 -15.82 -28.86
C VAL A 304 -7.78 -14.56 -28.34
N LEU A 305 -8.39 -13.42 -28.65
CA LEU A 305 -8.03 -12.13 -28.10
C LEU A 305 -9.27 -11.53 -27.44
N GLN A 306 -9.12 -10.97 -26.25
CA GLN A 306 -10.23 -10.34 -25.55
C GLN A 306 -9.77 -9.11 -24.80
N VAL A 307 -10.54 -8.04 -24.95
CA VAL A 307 -10.40 -6.81 -24.19
C VAL A 307 -11.72 -6.54 -23.48
N GLY A 308 -11.65 -6.11 -22.23
CA GLY A 308 -12.85 -5.83 -21.45
C GLY A 308 -12.61 -4.93 -20.26
N THR A 309 -13.71 -4.49 -19.67
CA THR A 309 -13.73 -3.71 -18.44
C THR A 309 -14.79 -4.24 -17.48
N ASP A 310 -14.44 -4.29 -16.19
CA ASP A 310 -15.31 -4.74 -15.12
C ASP A 310 -15.71 -3.54 -14.25
N LEU A 311 -17.02 -3.36 -14.10
CA LEU A 311 -17.64 -2.38 -13.21
C LEU A 311 -18.25 -3.11 -12.01
N LYS A 312 -18.01 -2.60 -10.81
CA LYS A 312 -18.62 -3.12 -9.59
C LYS A 312 -20.03 -2.58 -9.44
N LEU A 313 -21.01 -3.46 -9.36
CA LEU A 313 -22.40 -3.10 -9.07
C LEU A 313 -22.69 -3.19 -7.57
N LEU A 314 -22.38 -4.34 -6.96
CA LEU A 314 -22.75 -4.62 -5.58
C LEU A 314 -21.68 -5.49 -4.90
N ARG A 315 -21.51 -5.31 -3.60
CA ARG A 315 -20.78 -6.27 -2.75
C ARG A 315 -21.79 -7.13 -2.01
N LEU A 316 -21.69 -8.45 -2.13
CA LEU A 316 -22.51 -9.35 -1.32
C LEU A 316 -21.99 -9.30 0.12
N LYS A 317 -22.89 -9.19 1.11
CA LYS A 317 -22.49 -9.26 2.51
C LYS A 317 -21.98 -10.67 2.79
N LYS A 318 -20.90 -10.79 3.57
CA LYS A 318 -20.47 -12.07 4.12
C LYS A 318 -21.50 -12.48 5.16
N THR A 319 -22.34 -13.48 4.86
CA THR A 319 -23.06 -14.22 5.90
C THR A 319 -22.00 -14.89 6.77
N ARG A 320 -22.04 -14.60 8.07
CA ARG A 320 -21.09 -15.15 9.04
C ARG A 320 -21.37 -16.60 9.30
#